data_AF-A0A085MKU9-F1
#
_entry.id   AF-A0A085MKU9-F1
#
_cell.length_a   1.000
_cell.length_b   1.000
_cell.length_c   1.000
_cell.angle_alpha   90.00
_cell.angle_beta   90.00
_cell.angle_gamma   90.00
#
_symmetry.space_group_name_H-M   'P 1'
#
loop_
_entity.id
_entity.type
_entity.pdbx_description
1 polymer ?
#
loop_
_entity_poly.entity_id
_entity_poly.type
_entity_poly.pdbx_seq_one_letter_code
_entity_poly.pdbx_strand_id
1 'polypeptide(L)'
;MYTRRDTKWEQEPTFSGRCCLFVEYVKRDCSLADPASGGSEDWAKGVAGIKYSYLLELRPHKDSPQGFLLDESEIMPTGKETWEGIRCVADAVISTASSTAFTSTLTTLPMVWCQDMDPFLCRWWAANGGCHMVPSTALRCPRSCRIC
;
A
#
# COMPACT_ATOMS: atom_id res chain seq x y z
N MET A 1 -0.92 6.98 15.44
CA MET A 1 -1.83 8.10 15.11
C MET A 1 -1.94 8.88 16.40
N TYR A 2 -1.92 10.21 16.39
CA TYR A 2 -1.97 10.98 17.64
C TYR A 2 -3.00 12.06 17.38
N THR A 3 -4.20 11.93 17.97
CA THR A 3 -5.22 12.95 17.83
C THR A 3 -5.10 13.90 19.01
N ARG A 4 -5.00 15.20 18.71
CA ARG A 4 -4.88 16.25 19.71
C ARG A 4 -6.25 16.47 20.34
N ARG A 5 -6.46 15.96 21.55
CA ARG A 5 -7.49 16.46 22.46
C ARG A 5 -6.80 17.01 23.70
N ASP A 6 -6.93 18.32 23.86
CA ASP A 6 -6.68 19.11 25.07
C ASP A 6 -5.37 18.80 25.81
N THR A 7 -4.31 19.51 25.39
CA THR A 7 -3.06 19.76 26.15
C THR A 7 -2.22 18.57 26.64
N LYS A 8 -2.56 17.32 26.31
CA LYS A 8 -1.73 16.16 26.66
C LYS A 8 -1.60 15.20 25.49
N TRP A 9 -0.36 14.86 25.17
CA TRP A 9 -0.06 13.86 24.16
C TRP A 9 -0.30 12.45 24.73
N GLU A 10 -1.50 11.87 24.53
CA GLU A 10 -1.77 10.44 24.75
C GLU A 10 -1.73 9.59 23.47
N GLN A 11 -1.02 8.45 23.57
CA GLN A 11 -0.80 7.50 22.48
C GLN A 11 -2.13 6.88 22.04
N GLU A 12 -2.55 7.05 20.78
CA GLU A 12 -3.60 6.18 20.22
C GLU A 12 -3.05 4.74 20.20
N PRO A 13 -3.92 3.74 20.45
CA PRO A 13 -3.51 2.36 20.58
C PRO A 13 -2.69 1.94 19.37
N THR A 14 -1.46 1.54 19.66
CA THR A 14 -0.52 1.00 18.70
C THR A 14 -1.21 -0.08 17.89
N PHE A 15 -0.95 -0.09 16.58
CA PHE A 15 -1.27 -1.21 15.72
C PHE A 15 -0.47 -2.41 16.24
N SER A 16 -1.06 -3.18 17.16
CA SER A 16 -0.58 -4.44 17.74
C SER A 16 0.95 -4.58 17.82
N GLY A 17 1.60 -3.73 18.62
CA GLY A 17 2.85 -4.00 19.35
C GLY A 17 4.05 -4.73 18.70
N ARG A 18 4.17 -4.87 17.37
CA ARG A 18 5.27 -5.66 16.75
C ARG A 18 5.96 -5.04 15.54
N CYS A 19 5.56 -3.85 15.10
CA CYS A 19 6.25 -3.15 14.03
C CYS A 19 6.92 -1.89 14.54
N CYS A 20 8.15 -2.02 15.01
CA CYS A 20 9.04 -0.88 15.18
C CYS A 20 9.54 -0.48 13.78
N LEU A 21 8.79 0.40 13.14
CA LEU A 21 9.21 1.05 11.90
C LEU A 21 10.11 2.23 12.25
N PHE A 22 11.42 2.04 12.20
CA PHE A 22 12.38 3.13 11.98
C PHE A 22 12.44 3.40 10.47
N VAL A 23 11.31 3.79 9.89
CA VAL A 23 11.28 4.56 8.65
C VAL A 23 10.83 5.92 9.13
N GLU A 24 11.78 6.85 9.23
CA GLU A 24 11.61 8.15 9.87
C GLU A 24 10.41 8.93 9.28
N TYR A 25 9.96 8.57 8.07
CA TYR A 25 8.81 9.18 7.41
C TYR A 25 7.92 8.16 6.69
N VAL A 26 7.04 7.46 7.42
CA VAL A 26 5.72 7.15 6.84
C VAL A 26 4.90 8.43 6.92
N LYS A 27 5.05 9.32 5.92
CA LYS A 27 4.34 10.60 5.86
C LYS A 27 2.83 10.37 5.88
N ARG A 28 2.22 10.57 7.04
CA ARG A 28 0.76 10.74 7.17
C ARG A 28 0.35 12.18 7.40
N ASP A 29 1.31 13.08 7.57
CA ASP A 29 1.05 14.43 8.02
C ASP A 29 1.53 15.46 6.99
N CYS A 30 0.58 16.29 6.55
CA CYS A 30 0.80 17.48 5.72
C CYS A 30 1.63 18.55 6.45
N SER A 31 1.94 18.36 7.74
CA SER A 31 2.78 19.28 8.52
C SER A 31 4.29 19.03 8.36
N LEU A 32 4.70 17.87 7.84
CA LEU A 32 6.11 17.47 7.73
C LEU A 32 6.74 17.84 6.37
N ALA A 33 5.93 18.22 5.39
CA ALA A 33 6.32 18.80 4.11
C ALA A 33 5.30 19.86 3.71
N ASP A 34 5.68 20.78 2.83
CA ASP A 34 4.73 21.77 2.31
C ASP A 34 3.52 21.05 1.69
N PRO A 35 2.30 21.59 1.87
CA PRO A 35 1.09 21.02 1.28
C PRO A 35 1.28 20.86 -0.23
N ALA A 36 1.25 19.61 -0.67
CA ALA A 36 1.34 19.22 -2.07
C ALA A 36 0.04 18.53 -2.49
N SER A 37 -0.30 18.64 -3.77
CA SER A 37 -1.47 17.97 -4.36
C SER A 37 -1.12 17.40 -5.72
N GLY A 38 -1.86 16.36 -6.13
CA GLY A 38 -1.64 15.69 -7.41
C GLY A 38 -0.57 14.61 -7.36
N GLY A 39 -0.19 14.16 -6.15
CA GLY A 39 0.67 13.00 -5.97
C GLY A 39 0.02 11.73 -6.51
N SER A 40 0.85 10.76 -6.89
CA SER A 40 0.37 9.45 -7.36
C SER A 40 -0.45 8.73 -6.28
N GLU A 41 -0.06 8.92 -5.03
CA GLU A 41 -0.66 8.39 -3.82
C GLU A 41 -2.03 9.02 -3.54
N ASP A 42 -2.21 10.32 -3.84
CA ASP A 42 -3.48 11.03 -3.75
C ASP A 42 -4.47 10.49 -4.78
N TRP A 43 -4.02 10.31 -6.02
CA TRP A 43 -4.86 9.76 -7.08
C TRP A 43 -5.23 8.30 -6.80
N ALA A 44 -4.26 7.48 -6.36
CA ALA A 44 -4.49 6.10 -5.98
C ALA A 44 -5.55 6.00 -4.86
N LYS A 45 -5.48 6.90 -3.89
CA LYS A 45 -6.41 6.95 -2.76
C LYS A 45 -7.79 7.50 -3.15
N GLY A 46 -7.83 8.61 -3.86
CA GLY A 46 -9.05 9.39 -4.14
C GLY A 46 -9.81 8.94 -5.38
N VAL A 47 -9.11 8.56 -6.45
CA VAL A 47 -9.73 8.17 -7.74
C VAL A 47 -9.78 6.66 -7.90
N ALA A 48 -8.67 5.96 -7.66
CA ALA A 48 -8.63 4.50 -7.81
C ALA A 48 -9.25 3.74 -6.63
N GLY A 49 -9.57 4.43 -5.53
CA GLY A 49 -10.21 3.84 -4.35
C GLY A 49 -9.32 2.85 -3.59
N ILE A 50 -7.99 2.92 -3.77
CA ILE A 50 -7.05 2.04 -3.08
C ILE A 50 -7.03 2.40 -1.59
N LYS A 51 -7.41 1.43 -0.73
CA LYS A 51 -7.59 1.67 0.70
C LYS A 51 -6.30 2.08 1.41
N TYR A 52 -5.18 1.47 1.03
CA TYR A 52 -3.87 1.71 1.64
C TYR A 52 -2.92 2.20 0.55
N SER A 53 -2.63 3.50 0.54
CA SER A 53 -1.73 4.17 -0.40
C SER A 53 -0.72 4.95 0.43
N TYR A 54 0.58 4.75 0.16
CA TYR A 54 1.66 5.33 0.94
C TYR A 54 2.76 5.85 0.00
N LEU A 55 3.36 6.97 0.37
CA LEU A 55 4.60 7.47 -0.19
C LEU A 55 5.72 7.22 0.83
N LEU A 56 6.84 6.66 0.37
CA LEU A 56 8.02 6.39 1.18
C LEU A 56 9.14 7.34 0.75
N GLU A 57 9.69 8.08 1.71
CA GLU A 57 10.92 8.86 1.51
C GLU A 57 12.07 8.13 2.19
N LEU A 58 13.07 7.74 1.41
CA LEU A 58 14.23 6.99 1.87
C LEU A 58 15.37 7.93 2.25
N ARG A 59 16.49 7.34 2.67
CA ARG A 59 17.76 8.06 2.88
C ARG A 59 18.23 8.75 1.58
N PRO A 60 19.04 9.81 1.70
CA PRO A 60 19.47 10.48 2.94
C PRO A 60 18.39 11.44 3.47
N HIS A 61 18.55 11.92 4.70
CA HIS A 61 17.62 12.90 5.29
C HIS A 61 17.57 14.18 4.43
N LYS A 62 16.42 14.88 4.44
CA LYS A 62 16.20 16.10 3.66
C LYS A 62 17.26 17.20 3.88
N ASP A 63 17.88 17.22 5.07
CA ASP A 63 18.90 18.19 5.46
C ASP A 63 20.33 17.69 5.16
N SER A 64 20.48 16.61 4.38
CA SER A 64 21.78 16.08 3.97
C SER A 64 22.55 17.13 3.15
N PRO A 65 23.81 17.44 3.50
CA PRO A 65 24.63 18.40 2.76
C PRO A 65 24.85 18.00 1.29
N GLN A 66 24.79 16.70 0.99
CA GLN A 66 24.99 16.15 -0.34
C GLN A 66 23.69 16.02 -1.14
N GLY A 67 22.57 16.49 -0.59
CA GLY A 67 21.25 16.37 -1.22
C GLY A 67 20.88 14.92 -1.46
N PHE A 68 20.67 14.56 -2.74
CA PHE A 68 20.26 13.21 -3.15
C PHE A 68 21.40 12.19 -3.28
N LEU A 69 22.66 12.60 -3.11
CA LEU A 69 23.78 11.68 -3.22
C LEU A 69 23.87 10.83 -1.94
N LEU A 70 23.58 9.53 -2.10
CA LEU A 70 23.68 8.51 -1.07
C LEU A 70 25.00 7.73 -1.23
N ASP A 71 25.71 7.51 -0.13
CA ASP A 71 26.92 6.69 -0.12
C ASP A 71 26.59 5.23 -0.47
N GLU A 72 27.50 4.55 -1.19
CA GLU A 72 27.32 3.14 -1.57
C GLU A 72 27.15 2.23 -0.34
N SER A 73 27.83 2.54 0.76
CA SER A 73 27.71 1.81 2.04
C SER A 73 26.31 1.88 2.64
N GLU A 74 25.50 2.87 2.26
CA GLU A 74 24.15 3.11 2.78
C GLU A 74 23.05 2.45 1.93
N ILE A 75 23.38 1.91 0.74
CA ILE A 75 22.42 1.26 -0.16
C ILE A 75 21.80 0.02 0.51
N MET A 76 22.65 -0.87 1.02
CA MET A 76 22.18 -2.13 1.64
C MET A 76 21.44 -1.91 2.96
N PRO A 77 21.90 -1.01 3.87
CA PRO A 77 21.11 -0.61 5.04
C PRO A 77 19.73 -0.05 4.68
N THR A 78 19.65 0.88 3.72
CA THR A 78 18.39 1.49 3.28
C THR A 78 17.42 0.45 2.75
N GLY A 79 17.90 -0.51 1.95
CA GLY A 79 17.08 -1.61 1.45
C GLY A 79 16.50 -2.49 2.56
N LYS A 80 17.31 -2.84 3.57
CA LYS A 80 16.88 -3.69 4.70
C LYS A 80 15.80 -3.03 5.55
N GLU A 81 16.00 -1.78 5.95
CA GLU A 81 15.00 -1.07 6.77
C GLU A 81 13.69 -0.82 5.99
N THR A 82 13.80 -0.48 4.70
CA THR A 82 12.64 -0.30 3.82
C THR A 82 11.84 -1.59 3.69
N TRP A 83 12.53 -2.72 3.51
CA TRP A 83 11.89 -4.03 3.37
C TRP A 83 11.12 -4.45 4.61
N GLU A 84 11.71 -4.29 5.80
CA GLU A 84 11.00 -4.61 7.05
C GLU A 84 9.75 -3.74 7.24
N GLY A 85 9.79 -2.49 6.77
CA GLY A 85 8.62 -1.63 6.73
C GLY A 85 7.51 -2.08 5.81
N ILE A 86 7.87 -2.40 4.55
CA ILE A 86 6.92 -2.94 3.57
C ILE A 86 6.29 -4.22 4.09
N ARG A 87 7.11 -5.13 4.64
CA ARG A 87 6.66 -6.40 5.20
C ARG A 87 5.64 -6.20 6.33
N CYS A 88 5.93 -5.30 7.27
CA CYS A 88 5.00 -4.98 8.34
C CYS A 88 3.63 -4.53 7.81
N VAL A 89 3.62 -3.60 6.86
CA VAL A 89 2.38 -3.06 6.30
C VAL A 89 1.64 -4.16 5.51
N ALA A 90 2.36 -5.00 4.78
CA ALA A 90 1.75 -6.13 4.07
C ALA A 90 1.08 -7.11 5.05
N ASP A 91 1.76 -7.51 6.12
CA ASP A 91 1.22 -8.41 7.14
C ASP A 91 -0.02 -7.80 7.83
N ALA A 92 0.02 -6.50 8.11
CA ALA A 92 -1.10 -5.73 8.64
C ALA A 92 -2.32 -5.71 7.71
N VAL A 93 -2.09 -5.52 6.41
CA VAL A 93 -3.14 -5.49 5.38
C VAL A 93 -3.75 -6.89 5.21
N ILE A 94 -2.91 -7.93 5.13
CA ILE A 94 -3.35 -9.33 4.96
C ILE A 94 -4.18 -9.80 6.15
N SER A 95 -3.75 -9.49 7.38
CA SER A 95 -4.51 -9.83 8.59
C SER A 95 -5.86 -9.13 8.64
N THR A 96 -5.94 -7.86 8.23
CA THR A 96 -7.20 -7.11 8.14
C THR A 96 -8.12 -7.66 7.04
N ALA A 97 -7.57 -8.06 5.90
CA ALA A 97 -8.33 -8.64 4.79
C ALA A 97 -8.95 -9.99 5.16
N SER A 98 -8.21 -10.82 5.91
CA SER A 98 -8.67 -12.13 6.39
C SER A 98 -9.86 -12.04 7.35
N SER A 99 -9.99 -10.94 8.09
CA SER A 99 -11.19 -10.68 8.93
C SER A 99 -12.42 -10.26 8.11
N THR A 100 -12.24 -9.95 6.83
CA THR A 100 -13.34 -9.67 5.88
C THR A 100 -13.55 -10.88 4.95
N ALA A 101 -13.22 -12.09 5.41
CA ALA A 101 -13.56 -13.31 4.70
C ALA A 101 -15.09 -13.43 4.66
N PHE A 102 -15.61 -13.08 3.48
CA PHE A 102 -16.92 -13.47 2.96
C PHE A 102 -17.30 -14.82 3.54
N THR A 103 -18.45 -14.90 4.21
CA THR A 103 -19.07 -16.15 4.65
C THR A 103 -19.38 -16.95 3.39
N SER A 104 -18.38 -17.63 2.86
CA SER A 104 -18.50 -18.47 1.69
C SER A 104 -19.26 -19.68 2.15
N THR A 105 -20.58 -19.65 1.95
CA THR A 105 -21.41 -20.82 2.02
C THR A 105 -20.86 -21.80 1.01
N LEU A 106 -20.08 -22.78 1.50
CA LEU A 106 -19.50 -23.89 0.76
C LEU A 106 -20.60 -24.58 -0.05
N THR A 107 -20.76 -24.13 -1.29
CA THR A 107 -21.50 -24.83 -2.33
C THR A 107 -20.44 -25.37 -3.27
N THR A 108 -20.29 -26.69 -3.22
CA THR A 108 -19.51 -27.50 -4.15
C THR A 108 -20.00 -27.23 -5.57
N LEU A 109 -19.32 -26.33 -6.28
CA LEU A 109 -19.51 -26.11 -7.71
C LEU A 109 -18.16 -26.26 -8.42
N PRO A 110 -18.17 -26.81 -9.65
CA PRO A 110 -16.98 -27.26 -10.36
C PRO A 110 -16.01 -26.10 -10.56
N MET A 111 -14.70 -26.38 -10.61
CA MET A 111 -13.65 -25.39 -10.89
C MET A 111 -14.10 -24.40 -11.97
N VAL A 112 -14.45 -23.18 -11.56
CA VAL A 112 -14.90 -22.13 -12.48
C VAL A 112 -13.65 -21.54 -13.12
N TRP A 113 -13.31 -22.02 -14.30
CA TRP A 113 -12.15 -21.59 -15.10
C TRP A 113 -12.20 -20.11 -15.53
N CYS A 114 -13.23 -19.36 -15.12
CA CYS A 114 -13.44 -17.96 -15.49
C CYS A 114 -13.84 -17.08 -14.29
N GLN A 115 -12.93 -16.94 -13.33
CA GLN A 115 -13.08 -16.03 -12.19
C GLN A 115 -11.89 -15.08 -12.09
N ASP A 116 -12.18 -13.83 -11.77
CA ASP A 116 -11.17 -12.84 -11.43
C ASP A 116 -10.61 -13.12 -10.04
N MET A 117 -9.29 -13.03 -9.88
CA MET A 117 -8.64 -13.19 -8.58
C MET A 117 -9.07 -12.11 -7.57
N ASP A 118 -9.32 -10.89 -8.05
CA ASP A 118 -9.85 -9.79 -7.26
C ASP A 118 -10.93 -9.07 -8.07
N PRO A 119 -12.23 -9.33 -7.84
CA PRO A 119 -13.32 -8.77 -8.65
C PRO A 119 -13.41 -7.24 -8.64
N PHE A 120 -12.82 -6.56 -7.65
CA PHE A 120 -12.83 -5.09 -7.58
C PHE A 120 -11.67 -4.53 -8.41
N LEU A 121 -10.45 -4.99 -8.13
CA LEU A 121 -9.25 -4.52 -8.81
C LEU A 121 -9.26 -4.91 -10.28
N CYS A 122 -9.74 -6.10 -10.61
CA CYS A 122 -9.85 -6.57 -11.99
C CYS A 122 -10.85 -5.77 -12.82
N ARG A 123 -11.99 -5.38 -12.24
CA ARG A 123 -12.95 -4.49 -12.90
C ARG A 123 -12.34 -3.12 -13.17
N TRP A 124 -11.62 -2.59 -12.19
CA TRP A 124 -10.96 -1.30 -12.33
C TRP A 124 -9.85 -1.34 -13.38
N TRP A 125 -8.99 -2.37 -13.37
CA TRP A 125 -7.96 -2.56 -14.38
C TRP A 125 -8.52 -2.74 -15.79
N ALA A 126 -9.60 -3.51 -15.94
CA ALA A 126 -10.26 -3.66 -17.23
C ALA A 126 -10.83 -2.33 -17.77
N ALA A 127 -11.43 -1.52 -16.89
CA ALA A 127 -11.94 -0.19 -17.26
C ALA A 127 -10.84 0.81 -17.62
N ASN A 128 -9.62 0.64 -17.10
CA ASN A 128 -8.50 1.57 -17.27
C ASN A 128 -7.36 1.02 -18.16
N GLY A 129 -7.69 0.09 -19.07
CA GLY A 129 -6.75 -0.40 -20.10
C GLY A 129 -5.68 -1.39 -19.60
N GLY A 130 -5.75 -1.84 -18.35
CA GLY A 130 -4.81 -2.79 -17.76
C GLY A 130 -4.74 -4.13 -18.52
N CYS A 131 -5.86 -4.58 -19.11
CA CYS A 131 -5.91 -5.80 -19.91
C CYS A 131 -5.03 -5.77 -21.17
N HIS A 132 -4.80 -4.59 -21.74
CA HIS A 132 -3.99 -4.42 -22.95
C HIS A 132 -2.55 -4.00 -22.66
N MET A 133 -2.34 -3.26 -21.57
CA MET A 133 -1.02 -2.72 -21.21
C MET A 133 -0.17 -3.71 -20.42
N VAL A 134 -0.78 -4.63 -19.66
CA VAL A 134 -0.08 -5.50 -18.72
C VAL A 134 -0.51 -6.96 -18.93
N PRO A 135 0.31 -7.80 -19.61
CA PRO A 135 -0.06 -9.20 -19.90
C PRO A 135 -0.39 -10.05 -18.66
N SER A 136 0.20 -9.74 -17.50
CA SER A 136 -0.11 -10.42 -16.24
C SER A 136 -1.48 -10.05 -15.67
N THR A 137 -2.00 -8.85 -15.98
CA THR A 137 -3.36 -8.44 -15.60
C THR A 137 -4.41 -9.29 -16.30
N ALA A 138 -4.21 -9.57 -17.58
CA ALA A 138 -5.06 -10.48 -18.37
C ALA A 138 -5.14 -11.89 -17.75
N LEU A 139 -4.01 -12.44 -17.28
CA LEU A 139 -3.97 -13.74 -16.59
C LEU A 139 -4.63 -13.72 -15.21
N ARG A 140 -4.55 -12.60 -14.50
CA ARG A 140 -5.11 -12.44 -13.14
C ARG A 140 -6.61 -12.11 -13.14
N CYS A 141 -7.10 -11.54 -14.24
CA CYS A 141 -8.43 -10.99 -14.38
C CYS A 141 -9.15 -11.51 -15.65
N PRO A 142 -9.22 -12.84 -15.86
CA PRO A 142 -9.66 -13.39 -17.14
C PRO A 142 -11.12 -13.06 -17.45
N ARG A 143 -11.98 -12.89 -16.44
CA ARG A 143 -13.40 -12.55 -16.61
C ARG A 143 -13.58 -11.05 -16.89
N SER A 144 -12.91 -10.18 -16.13
CA SER A 144 -12.97 -8.72 -16.36
C SER A 144 -12.32 -8.33 -17.69
N CYS A 145 -11.27 -9.04 -18.11
CA CYS A 145 -10.60 -8.83 -19.40
C CYS A 145 -11.25 -9.57 -20.58
N ARG A 146 -12.36 -10.30 -20.38
CA ARG A 146 -13.10 -11.05 -21.42
C ARG A 146 -12.23 -12.05 -22.19
N ILE A 147 -11.30 -12.70 -21.51
CA ILE A 147 -10.44 -13.76 -22.05
C ILE A 147 -11.11 -15.12 -21.92
N CYS A 148 -12.07 -15.18 -21.00
CA CYS A 148 -13.18 -16.09 -20.90
C CYS A 148 -14.43 -15.22 -20.59
#